data_AF-A0A2N2TE25-F1
#
_entry.id   AF-A0A2N2TE25-F1
#
_cell.length_a   1.000
_cell.length_b   1.000
_cell.length_c   1.000
_cell.angle_alpha   90.00
_cell.angle_beta   90.00
_cell.angle_gamma   90.00
#
_symmetry.space_group_name_H-M   'P 1'
#
loop_
_entity.id
_entity.type
_entity.pdbx_description
1 polymer ?
#
loop_
_entity_poly.entity_id
_entity_poly.type
_entity_poly.pdbx_seq_one_letter_code
_entity_poly.pdbx_strand_id
1 'polypeptide(L)' 'MIRRNPNGDTPQVHETAFVDPTAILCGKIIVEANVFIGPYAVIRADEVNDEGEM' A
#
# COMPACT_ATOMS: atom_id res chain seq x y z
N MET A 1 2.06 5.96 -7.21
CA MET A 1 1.37 6.92 -6.31
C MET A 1 1.05 6.27 -4.97
N ILE A 2 1.58 6.81 -3.88
CA ILE A 2 1.33 6.34 -2.50
C ILE A 2 0.27 7.25 -1.87
N ARG A 3 -0.78 6.68 -1.27
CA ARG A 3 -1.92 7.42 -0.69
C ARG A 3 -2.27 6.97 0.73
N ARG A 4 -2.73 7.94 1.52
CA ARG A 4 -3.24 7.75 2.89
C ARG A 4 -4.71 7.33 2.86
N ASN A 5 -5.15 6.40 3.73
CA ASN A 5 -6.57 6.10 3.93
C ASN A 5 -7.23 7.11 4.92
N PRO A 6 -8.56 7.07 5.12
CA PRO A 6 -9.25 7.95 6.07
C PRO A 6 -8.83 7.77 7.54
N ASN A 7 -8.40 6.57 7.95
CA ASN A 7 -7.83 6.30 9.29
C ASN A 7 -6.42 6.87 9.48
N GLY A 8 -5.82 7.33 8.38
CA GLY A 8 -4.54 7.98 8.41
C GLY A 8 -3.34 7.06 8.18
N ASP A 9 -3.57 5.82 7.78
CA ASP A 9 -2.51 4.88 7.42
C ASP A 9 -1.92 5.23 6.07
N THR A 10 -0.60 5.10 5.98
CA THR A 10 0.15 5.21 4.72
C THR A 10 0.95 3.93 4.50
N PRO A 11 1.12 3.49 3.23
CA PRO A 11 1.97 2.35 2.91
C PRO A 11 3.38 2.52 3.48
N GLN A 12 3.86 1.48 4.16
CA GLN A 12 5.24 1.35 4.64
C GLN A 12 5.99 0.47 3.64
N VAL A 13 7.05 1.02 3.05
CA VAL A 13 7.82 0.33 2.01
C VAL A 13 9.26 0.16 2.46
N HIS A 14 9.73 -1.08 2.53
CA HIS A 14 11.12 -1.38 2.82
C HIS A 14 12.03 -0.78 1.75
N GLU A 15 13.19 -0.24 2.15
CA GLU A 15 14.11 0.48 1.26
C GLU A 15 14.66 -0.37 0.10
N THR A 16 14.71 -1.69 0.27
CA THR A 16 15.17 -2.63 -0.77
C THR A 16 14.05 -3.06 -1.72
N ALA A 17 12.80 -2.67 -1.47
CA ALA A 17 11.69 -3.02 -2.33
C ALA A 17 11.67 -2.10 -3.56
N PHE A 18 11.27 -2.65 -4.70
CA PHE A 18 11.03 -1.87 -5.91
C PHE A 18 9.53 -1.72 -6.12
N VAL A 19 9.07 -0.47 -6.18
CA VAL A 19 7.70 -0.12 -6.56
C VAL A 19 7.76 0.70 -7.82
N ASP A 20 7.16 0.19 -8.89
CA ASP A 20 7.10 0.92 -10.14
C ASP A 20 6.39 2.28 -9.95
N PRO A 21 6.88 3.38 -10.55
CA PRO A 21 6.27 4.70 -10.39
C PRO A 21 4.79 4.79 -10.77
N THR A 22 4.33 3.92 -11.68
CA THR A 22 2.94 3.85 -12.13
C THR A 22 2.02 3.02 -11.23
N ALA A 23 2.57 2.25 -10.28
CA ALA A 23 1.78 1.47 -9.33
C ALA A 23 1.05 2.38 -8.32
N ILE A 24 -0.10 1.93 -7.81
CA ILE A 24 -0.93 2.66 -6.83
C ILE A 24 -1.04 1.83 -5.55
N LEU A 25 -0.60 2.41 -4.43
CA LEU A 25 -0.73 1.84 -3.09
C LEU A 25 -1.55 2.80 -2.21
N CYS A 26 -2.63 2.34 -1.61
CA CYS A 26 -3.52 3.14 -0.75
C CYS A 26 -3.81 2.43 0.57
N GLY A 27 -3.61 3.13 1.68
CA GLY A 27 -3.99 2.67 3.02
C GLY A 27 -2.94 1.79 3.71
N LYS A 28 -3.42 0.86 4.53
CA LYS A 28 -2.61 0.11 5.50
C LYS A 28 -1.87 -1.06 4.84
N ILE A 29 -0.74 -0.74 4.22
CA ILE A 29 0.07 -1.67 3.43
C ILE A 29 1.48 -1.75 4.04
N ILE A 30 2.02 -2.96 4.15
CA ILE A 30 3.43 -3.22 4.51
C ILE A 30 4.08 -3.96 3.35
N VAL A 31 5.11 -3.36 2.75
CA VAL A 31 5.92 -3.95 1.68
C VAL A 31 7.28 -4.33 2.26
N GLU A 32 7.53 -5.62 2.34
CA GLU A 32 8.73 -6.20 2.95
C GLU A 32 9.96 -6.13 2.04
N ALA A 33 11.11 -6.56 2.58
CA ALA A 33 12.37 -6.59 1.85
C ALA A 33 12.30 -7.45 0.57
N ASN A 34 13.02 -7.02 -0.46
CA ASN A 34 13.16 -7.66 -1.77
C ASN A 34 11.83 -7.92 -2.53
N VAL A 35 10.76 -7.20 -2.20
CA VAL A 35 9.49 -7.26 -2.95
C VAL A 35 9.59 -6.43 -4.24
N PHE A 36 9.01 -6.95 -5.33
CA PHE A 36 8.84 -6.26 -6.60
C PHE A 36 7.35 -6.01 -6.88
N ILE A 37 6.97 -4.74 -7.05
CA ILE A 37 5.63 -4.32 -7.47
C ILE A 37 5.75 -3.68 -8.87
N GLY A 38 5.21 -4.37 -9.86
CA GLY A 38 5.33 -3.99 -11.27
C GLY A 38 4.39 -2.86 -11.72
N PRO A 39 4.51 -2.43 -12.98
CA PRO A 39 3.72 -1.34 -13.54
C PRO A 39 2.22 -1.58 -13.43
N TYR A 40 1.47 -0.50 -13.17
CA TYR A 40 0.01 -0.46 -13.10
C TYR A 40 -0.65 -1.37 -12.04
N ALA A 41 0.13 -1.98 -11.14
CA ALA A 41 -0.44 -2.68 -10.00
C ALA A 41 -1.23 -1.72 -9.09
N VAL A 42 -2.41 -2.16 -8.63
CA VAL A 42 -3.23 -1.42 -7.67
C VAL A 42 -3.43 -2.27 -6.43
N ILE A 43 -2.89 -1.81 -5.30
CA ILE A 43 -3.05 -2.43 -3.99
C ILE A 43 -3.77 -1.43 -3.09
N ARG A 44 -4.93 -1.85 -2.57
CA ARG A 44 -5.81 -0.99 -1.79
C ARG A 44 -6.18 -1.71 -0.48
N ALA A 45 -5.84 -1.10 0.65
CA ALA A 45 -6.13 -1.56 2.00
C ALA A 45 -6.76 -0.40 2.81
N ASP A 46 -7.91 0.05 2.34
CA ASP A 46 -8.69 1.19 2.84
C ASP A 46 -10.18 0.86 3.02
N GLU A 47 -10.51 -0.43 3.10
CA GLU A 47 -11.83 -0.94 3.50
C GLU A 47 -11.83 -1.32 4.98
N VAL A 48 -13.03 -1.44 5.55
CA VAL A 48 -13.23 -1.87 6.93
C VAL A 48 -13.39 -3.40 7.01
N ASN A 49 -12.99 -3.98 8.13
CA ASN A 49 -13.36 -5.34 8.51
C ASN A 49 -14.83 -5.42 8.99
N ASP A 50 -15.28 -6.61 9.36
CA ASP A 50 -16.65 -6.86 9.84
C ASP A 50 -17.02 -6.08 11.12
N GLU A 51 -16.01 -5.61 11.87
CA GLU A 51 -16.16 -4.82 13.10
C GLU A 51 -16.13 -3.31 12.85
N GLY A 52 -15.91 -2.88 11.60
CA GLY A 52 -15.85 -1.47 11.20
C GLY A 52 -14.45 -0.82 11.33
N GLU A 53 -13.41 -1.61 11.60
CA GLU A 53 -12.02 -1.15 11.73
C GLU A 53 -11.27 -1.25 10.39
N MET A 54 -10.34 -0.33 10.09
CA MET A 54 -9.41 -0.44 8.93
C MET A 54 -8.00 -0.90 9.35
#